data_AF-A0A8X6PU07-F1
#
_entry.id   AF-A0A8X6PU07-F1
#
_cell.length_a   1.000
_cell.length_b   1.000
_cell.length_c   1.000
_cell.angle_alpha   90.00
_cell.angle_beta   90.00
_cell.angle_gamma   90.00
#
_symmetry.space_group_name_H-M   'P 1'
#
loop_
_entity.id
_entity.type
_entity.pdbx_description
1 polymer ?
#
loop_
_entity_poly.entity_id
_entity_poly.type
_entity_poly.pdbx_seq_one_letter_code
_entity_poly.pdbx_strand_id
1 'polypeptide(L)'
;MTNFFREWGIKHHVTPPHFPRANGQIERAVQTVKNSLTKAADEGKDLYIVLLDYRIQPAKDMQSPAELLMGRKLRTFLPSHPDQLKPIFDVERAREALRKRQIIQNKYANKHATVLPVLHQNAKVWFKHKMKKPWKQGTIIQGGPQPRSYIIQGEDGGVFRRNRFHI
;
A
#
# COMPACT_ATOMS: atom_id res chain seq x y z
N MET A 1 19.16 8.51 7.02
CA MET A 1 18.00 7.57 7.08
C MET A 1 18.42 6.10 7.09
N THR A 2 19.46 5.69 6.37
CA THR A 2 19.92 4.28 6.34
C THR A 2 20.40 3.76 7.69
N ASN A 3 21.00 4.62 8.53
CA ASN A 3 21.49 4.23 9.85
C ASN A 3 20.33 3.88 10.80
N PHE A 4 19.29 4.71 10.89
CA PHE A 4 18.08 4.42 11.68
C PHE A 4 17.44 3.08 11.30
N PHE A 5 17.23 2.82 10.01
CA PHE A 5 16.62 1.56 9.57
C PHE A 5 17.50 0.35 9.89
N ARG A 6 18.83 0.49 9.83
CA ARG A 6 19.75 -0.58 10.17
C ARG A 6 19.77 -0.86 11.67
N GLU A 7 19.81 0.18 12.49
CA GLU A 7 19.80 0.10 13.95
C GLU A 7 18.52 -0.56 14.48
N TRP A 8 17.38 -0.22 13.89
CA TRP A 8 16.07 -0.76 14.29
C TRP A 8 15.67 -2.06 13.58
N GLY A 9 16.55 -2.63 12.74
CA GLY A 9 16.26 -3.86 11.99
C GLY A 9 15.12 -3.74 10.98
N ILE A 10 14.81 -2.52 10.52
CA ILE A 10 13.70 -2.24 9.62
C ILE A 10 14.16 -2.41 8.16
N LYS A 11 13.49 -3.31 7.43
CA LYS A 11 13.71 -3.45 5.99
C LYS A 11 12.93 -2.38 5.22
N HIS A 12 13.63 -1.35 4.76
CA HIS A 12 13.01 -0.26 4.00
C HIS A 12 12.76 -0.65 2.53
N HIS A 13 11.49 -0.73 2.14
CA HIS A 13 11.08 -1.01 0.76
C HIS A 13 10.60 0.26 0.04
N VAL A 14 11.36 0.69 -0.98
CA VAL A 14 11.07 1.91 -1.74
C VAL A 14 10.37 1.59 -3.06
N THR A 15 9.33 2.35 -3.40
CA THR A 15 8.62 2.27 -4.68
C THR A 15 9.41 2.94 -5.80
N PRO A 16 9.28 2.48 -7.07
CA PRO A 16 9.95 3.16 -8.18
C PRO A 16 9.50 4.63 -8.26
N PRO A 17 10.39 5.55 -8.67
CA PRO A 17 10.05 6.95 -8.84
C PRO A 17 8.82 7.16 -9.74
N HIS A 18 8.00 8.15 -9.40
CA HIS A 18 6.79 8.54 -10.14
C HIS A 18 5.70 7.46 -10.25
N PHE A 19 5.65 6.50 -9.33
CA PHE A 19 4.62 5.45 -9.32
C PHE A 19 3.72 5.52 -8.07
N PRO A 20 2.88 6.57 -7.93
CA PRO A 20 2.04 6.78 -6.74
C PRO A 20 1.03 5.64 -6.52
N ARG A 21 0.61 4.95 -7.60
CA ARG A 21 -0.30 3.80 -7.53
C ARG A 21 0.16 2.70 -6.56
N ALA A 22 1.47 2.54 -6.34
CA ALA A 22 1.97 1.57 -5.36
C ALA A 22 1.64 1.94 -3.90
N ASN A 23 1.44 3.24 -3.60
CA ASN A 23 1.12 3.73 -2.26
C ASN A 23 -0.37 4.06 -2.09
N GLY A 24 -1.21 3.73 -3.07
CA GLY A 24 -2.61 4.15 -3.10
C GLY A 24 -3.43 3.72 -1.88
N GLN A 25 -3.11 2.58 -1.25
CA GLN A 25 -3.77 2.15 -0.02
C GLN A 25 -3.51 3.10 1.15
N ILE A 26 -2.25 3.54 1.31
CA ILE A 26 -1.87 4.49 2.36
C ILE A 26 -2.46 5.86 2.06
N GLU A 27 -2.42 6.31 0.80
CA GLU A 27 -3.01 7.59 0.38
C GLU A 27 -4.51 7.63 0.69
N ARG A 28 -5.25 6.55 0.41
CA ARG A 28 -6.68 6.46 0.76
C ARG A 28 -6.91 6.44 2.27
N ALA A 29 -6.11 5.70 3.03
CA ALA A 29 -6.22 5.69 4.49
C ALA A 29 -5.99 7.09 5.08
N VAL A 30 -4.94 7.79 4.63
CA VAL A 30 -4.64 9.17 5.05
C VAL A 30 -5.77 10.12 4.68
N GLN A 31 -6.35 9.98 3.48
CA GLN A 31 -7.49 10.79 3.07
C GLN A 31 -8.69 10.58 4.00
N THR A 32 -9.03 9.33 4.34
CA THR A 32 -10.12 9.02 5.27
C THR A 32 -9.88 9.67 6.63
N VAL A 33 -8.69 9.49 7.21
CA VAL A 33 -8.36 10.06 8.53
C VAL A 33 -8.42 11.59 8.50
N LYS A 34 -7.85 12.23 7.49
CA LYS A 34 -7.89 13.70 7.34
C LYS A 34 -9.33 14.20 7.24
N ASN A 35 -10.15 13.58 6.39
CA ASN A 35 -11.54 13.98 6.23
C ASN A 35 -12.33 13.84 7.54
N SER A 36 -12.11 12.77 8.30
CA SER A 36 -12.76 12.58 9.60
C SER A 36 -12.32 13.63 10.62
N LEU A 37 -11.02 13.95 10.66
CA LEU A 37 -10.49 14.97 11.57
C LEU A 37 -10.96 16.38 11.22
N THR A 38 -11.03 16.73 9.93
CA THR A 38 -11.55 18.03 9.49
C THR A 38 -13.00 18.23 9.94
N LYS A 39 -13.87 17.24 9.68
CA LYS A 39 -15.28 17.31 10.13
C LYS A 39 -15.40 17.45 11.65
N ALA A 40 -14.55 16.73 12.39
CA ALA A 40 -14.55 16.81 13.84
C ALA A 40 -14.11 18.19 14.35
N ALA A 41 -13.11 18.80 13.71
CA ALA A 41 -12.68 20.15 14.03
C ALA A 41 -13.78 21.19 13.75
N ASP A 42 -14.48 21.05 12.62
CA ASP A 42 -15.60 21.93 12.25
C ASP A 42 -16.78 21.82 13.25
N GLU A 43 -17.01 20.63 13.81
CA GLU A 43 -18.06 20.36 14.80
C GLU A 43 -17.61 20.55 16.26
N GLY A 44 -16.35 20.93 16.51
CA GLY A 44 -15.80 21.10 17.86
C GLY A 44 -15.68 19.79 18.68
N LYS A 45 -15.57 18.64 18.01
CA LYS A 45 -15.46 17.31 18.64
C LYS A 45 -14.02 16.98 19.04
N ASP A 46 -13.88 16.12 20.05
CA ASP A 46 -12.58 15.59 20.45
C ASP A 46 -11.99 14.67 19.35
N LEU A 47 -10.79 15.02 18.88
CA LEU A 47 -10.05 14.29 17.85
C LEU A 47 -9.69 12.86 18.30
N TYR A 48 -9.51 12.61 19.60
CA TYR A 48 -9.21 11.27 20.11
C TYR A 48 -10.39 10.32 19.96
N ILE A 49 -11.61 10.82 20.09
CA ILE A 49 -12.84 10.03 19.87
C ILE A 49 -12.93 9.64 18.40
N VAL A 50 -12.62 10.56 17.49
CA VAL A 50 -12.64 10.31 16.04
C VAL A 50 -11.61 9.26 15.62
N LEU A 51 -10.43 9.30 16.24
CA LEU A 51 -9.40 8.28 16.02
C LEU A 51 -9.82 6.93 16.61
N LEU A 52 -10.51 6.92 17.76
CA LEU A 52 -11.10 5.70 18.32
C LEU A 52 -12.13 5.12 17.36
N ASP A 53 -13.06 5.93 16.86
CA ASP A 53 -14.09 5.54 15.89
C ASP A 53 -13.49 4.92 14.63
N TYR A 54 -12.45 5.54 14.08
CA TYR A 54 -11.74 4.98 12.93
C TYR A 54 -11.13 3.60 13.23
N ARG A 55 -10.60 3.38 14.44
CA ARG A 55 -9.97 2.10 14.83
C ARG A 55 -10.97 0.99 15.11
N ILE A 56 -12.16 1.31 15.59
CA ILE A 56 -13.21 0.33 15.93
C ILE A 56 -14.13 0.03 14.74
N GLN A 57 -14.13 0.87 13.70
CA GLN A 57 -15.00 0.68 12.55
C GLN A 57 -14.54 -0.54 11.72
N PRO A 58 -15.35 -1.62 11.64
CA PRO A 58 -15.00 -2.77 10.83
C PRO A 58 -15.06 -2.42 9.35
N ALA A 59 -14.25 -3.09 8.54
CA ALA A 59 -14.42 -3.05 7.10
C ALA A 59 -15.52 -4.04 6.70
N LYS A 60 -16.17 -3.81 5.55
CA LYS A 60 -17.31 -4.62 5.07
C LYS A 60 -17.09 -6.14 5.19
N ASP A 61 -15.88 -6.60 4.85
CA ASP A 61 -15.52 -8.02 4.80
C ASP A 61 -14.38 -8.39 5.78
N MET A 62 -14.11 -7.56 6.79
CA MET A 62 -12.95 -7.74 7.68
C MET A 62 -13.13 -7.06 9.04
N GLN A 63 -12.48 -7.62 10.07
CA GLN A 63 -12.41 -7.04 11.41
C GLN A 63 -11.88 -5.59 11.39
N SER A 64 -12.21 -4.85 12.44
CA SER A 64 -11.72 -3.48 12.62
C SER A 64 -10.20 -3.42 12.79
N PRO A 65 -9.56 -2.27 12.50
CA PRO A 65 -8.13 -2.10 12.74
C PRO A 65 -7.69 -2.45 14.17
N ALA A 66 -8.49 -2.10 15.18
CA ALA A 66 -8.22 -2.43 16.57
C ALA A 66 -8.27 -3.93 16.85
N GLU A 67 -9.27 -4.63 16.29
CA GLU A 67 -9.39 -6.09 16.43
C GLU A 67 -8.23 -6.81 15.74
N LEU A 68 -7.82 -6.37 14.55
CA LEU A 68 -6.68 -6.96 13.84
C LEU A 68 -5.35 -6.75 14.57
N LEU A 69 -5.19 -5.62 15.26
CA LEU A 69 -3.97 -5.28 15.98
C LEU A 69 -3.91 -5.88 17.39
N MET A 70 -5.03 -5.84 18.12
CA MET A 70 -5.10 -6.15 19.56
C MET A 70 -5.88 -7.44 19.87
N GLY A 71 -6.48 -8.09 18.87
CA GLY A 71 -7.29 -9.30 19.03
C GLY A 71 -8.62 -9.08 19.76
N ARG A 72 -9.01 -7.84 20.06
CA ARG A 72 -10.20 -7.53 20.87
C ARG A 72 -10.92 -6.30 20.39
N LYS A 73 -12.18 -6.15 20.77
CA LYS A 73 -12.89 -4.87 20.64
C LYS A 73 -12.44 -3.92 21.74
N LEU A 74 -12.35 -2.64 21.39
CA LEU A 74 -12.14 -1.58 22.37
C LEU A 74 -13.46 -1.22 23.05
N ARG A 75 -13.37 -0.70 24.27
CA ARG A 75 -14.54 -0.18 24.98
C ARG A 75 -14.95 1.14 24.35
N THR A 76 -16.23 1.26 24.04
CA THR A 76 -16.83 2.44 23.40
C THR A 76 -18.02 2.92 24.22
N PHE A 77 -18.68 3.99 23.78
CA PHE A 77 -19.94 4.46 24.37
C PHE A 77 -21.10 3.47 24.15
N LEU A 78 -20.96 2.53 23.22
CA LEU A 78 -21.95 1.49 22.99
C LEU A 78 -21.68 0.30 23.92
N PRO A 79 -22.73 -0.28 24.54
CA PRO A 79 -22.58 -1.45 25.37
C PRO A 79 -22.02 -2.60 24.54
N SER A 80 -21.00 -3.28 25.08
CA SER A 80 -20.34 -4.42 24.46
C SER A 80 -20.27 -5.57 25.45
N HIS A 81 -20.39 -6.80 24.95
CA HIS A 81 -20.29 -7.99 25.80
C HIS A 81 -18.87 -8.10 26.39
N PRO A 82 -18.69 -8.40 27.69
CA PRO A 82 -17.37 -8.47 28.33
C PRO A 82 -16.38 -9.40 27.60
N ASP A 83 -16.88 -10.51 27.04
CA ASP A 83 -16.02 -11.44 26.30
C ASP A 83 -15.44 -10.87 25.00
N GLN A 84 -16.11 -9.87 24.39
CA GLN A 84 -15.56 -9.19 23.20
C GLN A 84 -14.38 -8.26 23.53
N LEU A 85 -14.22 -7.92 24.81
CA LEU A 85 -13.10 -7.10 25.30
C LEU A 85 -11.86 -7.95 25.61
N LYS A 86 -11.97 -9.29 25.57
CA LYS A 86 -10.85 -10.21 25.77
C LYS A 86 -10.11 -10.43 24.44
N PRO A 87 -8.77 -10.49 24.45
CA PRO A 87 -7.99 -10.71 23.24
C PRO A 87 -8.12 -12.15 22.73
N ILE A 88 -8.50 -12.27 21.47
CA ILE A 88 -8.54 -13.50 20.68
C ILE A 88 -7.84 -13.21 19.35
N PHE A 89 -6.68 -13.83 19.15
CA PHE A 89 -5.90 -13.67 17.93
C PHE A 89 -6.22 -14.77 16.93
N ASP A 90 -7.30 -14.59 16.17
CA ASP A 90 -7.64 -15.47 15.05
C ASP A 90 -6.91 -15.02 13.77
N VAL A 91 -5.60 -15.26 13.75
CA VAL A 91 -4.71 -14.82 12.66
C VAL A 91 -5.07 -15.48 11.34
N GLU A 92 -5.49 -16.75 11.37
CA GLU A 92 -5.82 -17.49 10.15
C GLU A 92 -7.11 -16.97 9.52
N ARG A 93 -8.16 -16.73 10.31
CA ARG A 93 -9.37 -16.08 9.79
C ARG A 93 -9.09 -14.71 9.19
N ALA A 94 -8.26 -13.90 9.85
CA ALA A 94 -7.87 -12.58 9.35
C ALA A 94 -7.10 -12.69 8.02
N ARG A 95 -6.17 -13.65 7.90
CA ARG A 95 -5.42 -13.93 6.67
C ARG A 95 -6.33 -14.41 5.55
N GLU A 96 -7.28 -15.29 5.83
CA GLU A 96 -8.23 -15.78 4.85
C GLU A 96 -9.15 -14.67 4.33
N ALA A 97 -9.69 -13.84 5.23
CA ALA A 97 -10.50 -12.68 4.86
C ALA A 97 -9.69 -11.71 3.98
N LEU A 98 -8.42 -11.47 4.31
CA LEU A 98 -7.52 -10.63 3.52
C LEU A 98 -7.28 -11.22 2.12
N ARG A 99 -6.99 -12.52 2.04
CA ARG A 99 -6.78 -13.22 0.76
C ARG A 99 -8.03 -13.15 -0.12
N LYS A 100 -9.21 -13.45 0.43
CA LYS A 100 -10.49 -13.37 -0.29
C LYS A 100 -10.71 -11.96 -0.84
N ARG A 101 -10.52 -10.94 -0.02
CA ARG A 101 -10.63 -9.53 -0.44
C ARG A 101 -9.65 -9.18 -1.55
N GLN A 102 -8.38 -9.59 -1.42
CA GLN A 102 -7.35 -9.33 -2.45
C GLN A 102 -7.67 -10.00 -3.78
N ILE A 103 -8.16 -11.24 -3.77
CA ILE A 103 -8.58 -11.97 -4.98
C ILE A 103 -9.70 -11.22 -5.69
N ILE A 104 -10.74 -10.81 -4.95
CA ILE A 104 -11.89 -10.08 -5.50
C ILE A 104 -11.44 -8.74 -6.09
N GLN A 105 -10.66 -7.96 -5.34
CA GLN A 105 -10.13 -6.68 -5.79
C GLN A 105 -9.26 -6.83 -7.04
N ASN A 106 -8.40 -7.84 -7.08
CA ASN A 106 -7.54 -8.14 -8.22
C ASN A 106 -8.37 -8.53 -9.45
N LYS A 107 -9.39 -9.39 -9.28
CA LYS A 107 -10.31 -9.79 -10.37
C LYS A 107 -10.96 -8.59 -11.04
N TYR A 108 -11.49 -7.64 -10.27
CA TYR A 108 -12.11 -6.44 -10.83
C TYR A 108 -11.06 -5.47 -11.42
N ALA A 109 -9.93 -5.28 -10.75
CA ALA A 109 -8.86 -4.40 -11.24
C ALA A 109 -8.23 -4.90 -12.56
N ASN A 110 -8.11 -6.22 -12.74
CA ASN A 110 -7.51 -6.84 -13.91
C ASN A 110 -8.53 -7.27 -14.98
N LYS A 111 -9.82 -6.96 -14.81
CA LYS A 111 -10.88 -7.36 -15.76
C LYS A 111 -10.59 -6.97 -17.21
N HIS A 112 -9.92 -5.84 -17.40
CA HIS A 112 -9.53 -5.30 -18.71
C HIS A 112 -8.00 -5.26 -18.91
N ALA A 113 -7.24 -5.91 -18.03
CA ALA A 113 -5.79 -5.90 -18.09
C ALA A 113 -5.27 -7.02 -18.98
N THR A 114 -4.34 -6.68 -19.88
CA THR A 114 -3.58 -7.66 -20.66
C THR A 114 -2.31 -8.05 -19.92
N VAL A 115 -1.94 -9.33 -20.00
CA VAL A 115 -0.67 -9.81 -19.44
C VAL A 115 0.45 -9.36 -20.38
N LEU A 116 1.33 -8.48 -19.88
CA LEU A 116 2.50 -8.04 -20.64
C LEU A 116 3.63 -9.07 -20.52
N PRO A 117 4.36 -9.36 -21.61
CA PRO A 117 5.50 -10.26 -21.56
C PRO A 117 6.60 -9.68 -20.68
N VAL A 118 7.33 -10.59 -20.03
CA VAL A 118 8.51 -10.27 -19.23
C VAL A 118 9.58 -9.75 -20.17
N LEU A 119 10.19 -8.62 -19.80
CA LEU A 119 11.32 -8.10 -20.53
C LEU A 119 12.61 -8.79 -20.06
N HIS A 120 13.37 -9.33 -21.00
CA HIS A 120 14.63 -10.01 -20.73
C HIS A 120 15.80 -9.03 -20.62
N GLN A 121 16.88 -9.49 -19.99
CA GLN A 121 18.14 -8.75 -19.94
C GLN A 121 18.65 -8.45 -21.35
N ASN A 122 19.30 -7.31 -21.52
CA ASN A 122 19.82 -6.77 -22.78
C ASN A 122 18.75 -6.34 -23.81
N ALA A 123 17.46 -6.39 -23.46
CA ALA A 123 16.42 -5.83 -24.33
C ALA A 123 16.53 -4.29 -24.40
N LYS A 124 16.53 -3.76 -25.63
CA LYS A 124 16.42 -2.31 -25.88
C LYS A 124 14.99 -1.87 -25.64
N VAL A 125 14.82 -0.83 -24.84
CA VAL A 125 13.53 -0.30 -24.45
C VAL A 125 13.53 1.22 -24.42
N TRP A 126 12.35 1.79 -24.63
CA TRP A 126 12.10 3.18 -24.31
C TRP A 126 11.60 3.26 -22.88
N PHE A 127 12.10 4.21 -22.09
CA PHE A 127 11.63 4.41 -20.72
C PHE A 127 11.42 5.89 -20.40
N LYS A 128 10.50 6.14 -19.47
CA LYS A 128 10.19 7.51 -19.03
C LYS A 128 10.97 7.86 -17.77
N HIS A 129 11.98 8.72 -17.89
CA HIS A 129 12.74 9.18 -16.73
C HIS A 129 11.96 10.19 -15.88
N LYS A 130 11.28 11.17 -16.51
CA LYS A 130 10.43 12.19 -15.86
C LYS A 130 9.08 12.30 -16.57
N MET A 131 7.99 12.49 -15.82
CA MET A 131 6.62 12.45 -16.37
C MET A 131 6.31 13.51 -17.44
N LYS A 132 6.96 14.68 -17.40
CA LYS A 132 6.78 15.78 -18.36
C LYS A 132 7.88 15.87 -19.43
N LYS A 133 8.71 14.84 -19.56
CA LYS A 133 9.82 14.79 -20.53
C LYS A 133 9.60 13.65 -21.53
N PRO A 134 10.25 13.72 -22.71
CA PRO A 134 10.18 12.65 -23.69
C PRO A 134 10.74 11.33 -23.14
N TRP A 135 10.37 10.24 -23.79
CA TRP A 135 10.93 8.92 -23.54
C TRP A 135 12.41 8.90 -23.92
N LYS A 136 13.20 8.13 -23.20
CA LYS A 136 14.63 7.90 -23.46
C LYS A 136 14.86 6.45 -23.85
N GLN A 137 15.85 6.20 -24.68
CA GLN A 137 16.30 4.84 -24.98
C GLN A 137 17.22 4.33 -23.88
N GLY A 138 17.17 3.02 -23.65
CA GLY A 138 18.03 2.32 -22.74
C GLY A 138 17.94 0.81 -22.87
N THR A 139 18.76 0.12 -22.11
CA THR A 139 18.87 -1.33 -22.13
C THR A 139 18.54 -1.89 -20.75
N ILE A 140 17.79 -2.97 -20.70
CA ILE A 140 17.47 -3.63 -19.44
C ILE A 140 18.69 -4.38 -18.93
N ILE A 141 19.14 -4.01 -17.73
CA ILE A 141 20.19 -4.73 -17.02
C ILE A 141 19.59 -5.96 -16.35
N GLN A 142 18.49 -5.78 -15.59
CA GLN A 142 17.87 -6.87 -14.84
C GLN A 142 16.47 -6.51 -14.33
N GLY A 143 15.76 -7.52 -13.81
CA GLY A 143 14.56 -7.31 -13.00
C GLY A 143 14.89 -6.57 -11.69
N GLY A 144 13.98 -5.69 -11.26
CA GLY A 144 14.08 -4.98 -9.99
C GLY A 144 13.55 -5.81 -8.81
N PRO A 145 13.73 -5.32 -7.56
CA PRO A 145 13.36 -6.05 -6.36
C PRO A 145 11.84 -6.19 -6.11
N GLN A 146 11.01 -5.56 -6.95
CA GLN A 146 9.55 -5.60 -6.85
C GLN A 146 8.98 -6.12 -8.16
N PRO A 147 7.79 -6.75 -8.13
CA PRO A 147 7.09 -7.18 -9.32
C PRO A 147 6.95 -6.03 -10.33
N ARG A 148 7.17 -6.34 -11.61
CA ARG A 148 7.08 -5.38 -12.72
C ARG A 148 8.03 -4.18 -12.58
N SER A 149 9.08 -4.26 -11.76
CA SER A 149 10.17 -3.28 -11.71
C SER A 149 11.34 -3.79 -12.54
N TYR A 150 12.05 -2.90 -13.22
CA TYR A 150 13.25 -3.19 -14.00
C TYR A 150 14.33 -2.15 -13.72
N ILE A 151 15.59 -2.55 -13.85
CA ILE A 151 16.77 -1.68 -13.80
C ILE A 151 17.25 -1.49 -15.24
N ILE A 152 17.35 -0.23 -15.67
CA ILE A 152 17.62 0.18 -17.04
C ILE A 152 18.86 1.04 -17.06
N GLN A 153 19.76 0.78 -18.00
CA GLN A 153 20.86 1.66 -18.34
C GLN A 153 20.43 2.56 -19.49
N GLY A 154 20.40 3.88 -19.30
CA GLY A 154 20.20 4.83 -20.38
C GLY A 154 21.45 4.94 -21.26
N GLU A 155 21.28 5.40 -22.49
CA GLU A 155 22.41 5.67 -23.40
C GLU A 155 23.39 6.71 -22.83
N ASP A 156 22.88 7.64 -22.01
CA ASP A 156 23.67 8.61 -21.25
C ASP A 156 24.53 7.98 -20.12
N GLY A 157 24.55 6.64 -19.99
CA GLY A 157 25.26 5.89 -18.95
C GLY A 157 24.55 5.81 -17.59
N GLY A 158 23.48 6.59 -17.38
CA GLY A 158 22.74 6.61 -16.12
C GLY A 158 21.91 5.34 -15.86
N VAL A 159 21.90 4.85 -14.61
CA VAL A 159 21.12 3.68 -14.20
C VAL A 159 19.82 4.11 -13.51
N PHE A 160 18.68 3.59 -13.99
CA PHE A 160 17.36 3.96 -13.52
C PHE A 160 16.52 2.74 -13.19
N ARG A 161 15.82 2.80 -12.04
CA ARG A 161 14.79 1.81 -11.70
C ARG A 161 13.41 2.30 -12.13
N ARG A 162 12.70 1.54 -12.98
CA ARG A 162 11.37 1.90 -13.48
C ARG A 162 10.39 0.74 -13.43
N ASN A 163 9.11 1.07 -13.25
CA ASN A 163 8.02 0.10 -13.36
C ASN A 163 7.72 -0.14 -14.85
N ARG A 164 7.19 -1.33 -15.19
CA ARG A 164 6.72 -1.70 -16.54
C ARG A 164 5.76 -0.69 -17.16
N PHE A 165 5.01 0.05 -16.34
CA PHE A 165 4.16 1.15 -16.84
C PHE A 165 4.95 2.31 -17.48
N HIS A 166 6.22 2.47 -17.12
CA HIS A 166 7.12 3.50 -17.65
C HIS A 166 8.17 2.92 -18.62
N ILE A 167 7.90 1.75 -19.21
CA ILE A 167 8.75 1.01 -20.16
C ILE A 167 7.90 0.36 -21.26
#